data_AF-G1V3C2-F1
#
_entry.id   AF-G1V3C2-F1
#
_cell.length_a   1.000
_cell.length_b   1.000
_cell.length_c   1.000
_cell.angle_alpha   90.00
_cell.angle_beta   90.00
_cell.angle_gamma   90.00
#
_symmetry.space_group_name_H-M   'P 1'
#
loop_
_entity.id
_entity.type
_entity.pdbx_description
1 polymer ?
#
loop_
_entity_poly.entity_id
_entity_poly.type
_entity_poly.pdbx_seq_one_letter_code
_entity_poly.pdbx_strand_id
1 'polypeptide(L)' 'RATAGTPFNRMPSTATLGCGTWGGNSTTENVHWRHFINVTWVNEPVAPWTFTDEEMWGDFWKKYGK' A
#
# COMPACT_ATOMS: atom_id res chain seq x y z
N ARG A 1 5.96 -26.76 9.55
CA ARG A 1 5.96 -25.51 8.75
C ARG A 1 5.16 -24.48 9.54
N ALA A 2 5.68 -23.27 9.73
CA ALA A 2 5.00 -22.23 10.52
C ALA A 2 4.62 -21.05 9.61
N THR A 3 3.35 -20.66 9.64
CA THR A 3 2.77 -19.57 8.84
C THR A 3 2.70 -18.25 9.60
N ALA A 4 2.75 -18.31 10.93
CA ALA A 4 2.61 -17.16 11.83
C ALA A 4 3.90 -16.35 12.06
N GLY A 5 4.74 -16.26 11.02
CA GLY A 5 6.00 -15.53 11.04
C GLY A 5 7.17 -16.29 11.67
N THR A 6 8.21 -16.52 10.88
CA THR A 6 9.49 -17.11 11.28
C THR A 6 10.65 -16.44 10.55
N PRO A 7 11.90 -16.53 11.04
CA PRO A 7 13.07 -15.99 10.33
C PRO A 7 13.20 -16.49 8.88
N PHE A 8 12.74 -17.72 8.61
CA PHE A 8 12.82 -18.34 7.29
C PHE A 8 11.79 -17.82 6.28
N ASN A 9 10.62 -17.35 6.75
CA ASN A 9 9.55 -16.84 5.87
C ASN A 9 9.44 -15.30 5.88
N ARG A 10 10.19 -14.63 6.77
CA ARG A 10 10.28 -13.17 6.88
C ARG A 10 8.94 -12.44 7.12
N MET A 11 7.92 -13.16 7.58
CA MET A 11 6.66 -12.52 7.97
C MET A 11 6.71 -12.07 9.44
N PRO A 12 5.99 -10.99 9.82
CA PRO A 12 5.86 -10.58 11.22
C PRO A 12 5.38 -11.75 12.10
N SER A 13 6.09 -11.99 13.21
CA SER A 13 5.71 -13.05 14.14
C SER A 13 4.44 -12.67 14.90
N THR A 14 3.49 -13.60 14.99
CA THR A 14 2.20 -13.38 15.65
C THR A 14 1.55 -14.70 16.09
N ALA A 15 0.56 -14.62 16.99
CA ALA A 15 -0.35 -15.72 17.29
C ALA A 15 -1.74 -15.52 16.65
N THR A 16 -1.95 -14.41 15.94
CA THR A 16 -3.25 -14.03 15.36
C THR A 16 -3.10 -13.78 13.85
N LEU A 17 -3.78 -14.60 13.06
CA LEU A 17 -3.74 -14.57 11.60
C LEU A 17 -5.06 -14.03 11.05
N GLY A 18 -5.00 -13.00 10.21
CA GLY A 18 -6.16 -12.50 9.49
C GLY A 18 -6.54 -13.40 8.31
N CYS A 19 -7.83 -13.72 8.18
CA CYS A 19 -8.37 -14.57 7.11
C CYS A 19 -8.92 -13.76 5.92
N GLY A 20 -8.76 -12.43 5.94
CA GLY A 20 -9.36 -11.52 4.96
C GLY A 20 -10.88 -11.46 5.00
N THR A 21 -11.44 -10.70 4.06
CA THR A 21 -12.89 -10.42 4.00
C THR A 21 -13.72 -11.67 3.78
N TRP A 22 -13.19 -12.69 3.09
CA TRP A 22 -13.87 -13.98 2.90
C TRP A 22 -14.02 -14.77 4.21
N GLY A 23 -13.08 -14.62 5.15
CA GLY A 23 -13.17 -15.18 6.49
C GLY A 23 -13.76 -14.23 7.52
N GLY A 24 -14.33 -13.09 7.10
CA GLY A 24 -14.93 -12.09 8.00
C GLY A 24 -13.94 -11.24 8.80
N ASN A 25 -12.64 -11.25 8.46
CA ASN A 25 -11.64 -10.37 9.08
C ASN A 25 -11.43 -9.08 8.27
N SER A 26 -11.09 -8.00 8.95
CA SER A 26 -10.76 -6.70 8.33
C SER A 26 -9.36 -6.64 7.70
N THR A 27 -8.49 -7.63 7.98
CA THR A 27 -7.12 -7.72 7.46
C THR A 27 -6.80 -9.16 7.02
N THR A 28 -5.87 -9.30 6.08
CA THR A 28 -5.27 -10.57 5.64
C THR A 28 -3.86 -10.78 6.23
N GLU A 29 -3.41 -9.87 7.10
CA GLU A 29 -2.03 -9.87 7.59
C GLU A 29 -1.82 -10.70 8.86
N ASN A 30 -0.54 -10.95 9.16
CA ASN A 30 -0.11 -11.33 10.49
C ASN A 30 -0.24 -10.10 11.42
N VAL A 31 -1.18 -10.17 12.37
CA VAL A 31 -1.46 -9.04 13.26
C VAL A 31 -0.24 -8.73 14.11
N HIS A 32 0.21 -7.48 14.05
CA HIS A 32 1.39 -6.97 14.74
C HIS A 32 1.19 -5.50 15.12
N TRP A 33 2.16 -4.89 15.81
CA TRP A 33 2.05 -3.57 16.45
C TRP A 33 1.42 -2.46 15.60
N ARG A 34 1.60 -2.45 14.27
CA ARG A 34 1.00 -1.45 13.36
C ARG A 34 -0.53 -1.46 13.38
N HIS A 35 -1.13 -2.61 13.68
CA HIS A 35 -2.59 -2.76 13.77
C HIS A 35 -3.19 -2.14 15.04
N PHE A 36 -2.35 -1.75 16.00
CA PHE A 36 -2.77 -1.16 17.28
C PHE A 36 -2.47 0.34 17.37
N ILE A 37 -2.04 0.96 16.28
CA ILE A 37 -1.81 2.40 16.21
C ILE A 37 -2.61 3.02 15.07
N ASN A 38 -3.10 4.23 15.31
CA ASN A 38 -3.65 5.06 14.26
C ASN A 38 -2.53 5.93 13.69
N VAL A 39 -2.45 6.01 12.35
CA VAL A 39 -1.51 6.89 11.65
C VAL A 39 -2.27 8.07 11.09
N THR A 40 -1.91 9.27 11.51
CA THR A 40 -2.47 10.52 10.98
C THR A 40 -1.47 11.15 10.01
N TRP A 41 -1.93 11.53 8.83
CA TRP A 41 -1.12 12.22 7.84
C TRP A 41 -1.25 13.73 8.05
N VAL A 42 -0.12 14.42 8.16
CA VAL A 42 -0.06 15.88 8.22
C VAL A 42 0.38 16.38 6.85
N ASN A 43 -0.42 17.26 6.25
CA ASN A 43 -0.13 17.86 4.95
C ASN A 43 -0.20 19.39 5.06
N GLU A 44 0.80 20.06 4.52
CA GLU A 44 0.84 21.52 4.40
C GLU A 44 0.44 21.91 2.97
N PRO A 45 -0.44 22.92 2.77
CA PRO A 45 -0.79 23.38 1.44
C PRO A 45 0.45 23.91 0.71
N VAL A 46 0.75 23.31 -0.45
CA VAL A 46 1.76 23.79 -1.39
C VAL A 46 1.08 24.30 -2.65
N ALA A 47 1.78 25.15 -3.41
CA ALA A 47 1.27 25.61 -4.71
C ALA A 47 0.91 24.40 -5.60
N PRO A 48 -0.24 24.42 -6.30
CA PRO A 48 -0.62 23.34 -7.18
C PRO A 48 0.48 23.05 -8.20
N TRP A 49 0.92 21.80 -8.27
CA TRP A 49 1.74 21.35 -9.39
C TRP A 49 0.84 21.21 -10.61
N THR A 50 1.00 22.10 -11.58
CA THR A 50 0.32 21.99 -12.88
C THR A 50 1.28 21.40 -13.90
N PHE A 51 0.76 20.53 -14.76
CA PHE A 51 1.44 20.03 -15.95
C PHE A 51 0.51 20.25 -17.15
N THR A 52 1.09 20.47 -18.31
CA THR A 52 0.36 20.52 -19.58
C THR A 52 0.17 19.12 -20.16
N ASP A 53 -0.84 18.95 -21.02
CA ASP A 53 -1.05 17.69 -21.73
C ASP A 53 0.17 17.33 -22.58
N GLU A 54 0.84 18.31 -23.18
CA GLU A 54 2.06 18.12 -23.95
C GLU A 54 3.23 17.62 -23.09
N GLU A 55 3.38 18.12 -21.85
CA GLU A 55 4.42 17.65 -20.91
C GLU A 55 4.16 16.22 -20.43
N MET A 56 2.90 15.82 -20.24
CA MET A 56 2.55 14.46 -19.84
C MET A 56 2.57 13.45 -20.99
N TRP A 57 2.05 13.84 -22.15
CA TRP A 57 1.66 12.92 -23.23
C TRP A 57 2.36 13.19 -24.56
N GLY A 58 3.18 14.24 -24.65
CA GLY A 58 3.83 14.63 -25.91
C GLY A 58 4.66 13.50 -26.53
N ASP A 59 5.41 12.76 -25.73
CA ASP A 59 6.20 11.62 -26.23
C ASP A 59 5.34 10.41 -26.60
N PHE A 60 4.20 10.23 -25.94
CA PHE A 60 3.22 9.21 -26.29
C PHE A 60 2.57 9.53 -27.65
N TRP A 61 2.10 10.77 -27.86
CA TRP A 61 1.49 11.20 -29.13
C TRP A 61 2.47 11.24 -30.30
N LYS A 62 3.74 11.60 -30.07
CA LYS A 62 4.79 11.48 -31.12
C LYS A 62 4.95 10.04 -31.61
N LYS A 63 4.77 9.06 -30.72
CA LYS A 63 4.99 7.65 -31.02
C LYS A 63 3.78 6.96 -31.64
N TYR A 64 2.57 7.33 -31.21
CA TYR A 64 1.33 6.59 -31.55
C TYR A 64 0.27 7.43 -32.26
N GLY A 65 0.51 8.73 -32.47
CA GLY A 65 -0.50 9.67 -32.95
C GLY A 65 -1.41 10.17 -31.84
N LYS A 66 -2.13 11.25 -32.11
CA LYS A 66 -3.18 11.79 -31.25
C LYS A 66 -4.55 11.35 -31.77
#